data_AF-A0A2K4ZEE3-F1
#
_entry.id   AF-A0A2K4ZEE3-F1
#
_cell.length_a   1.000
_cell.length_b   1.000
_cell.length_c   1.000
_cell.angle_alpha   90.00
_cell.angle_beta   90.00
_cell.angle_gamma   90.00
#
_symmetry.space_group_name_H-M   'P 1'
#
loop_
_entity.id
_entity.type
_entity.pdbx_description
1 polymer ?
#
loop_
_entity_poly.entity_id
_entity_poly.type
_entity_poly.pdbx_seq_one_letter_code
_entity_poly.pdbx_strand_id
1 'polypeptide(L)'
;MFKGEANFRGACNCIILGMATEPAMGSAVFLNEAINQLAENYISRKEQETGEIISYENRFNELQKVKMYIAERNVYGFDLNPVAVELPEVSLWLNTIYEGGFVPWFGAQLVNGNSLLGVRRQVYRIENAQAISKVMRWYEMKPERLPFGTERADKGYKFGRTQIYHFLLGDPGMCNYSHKSSNSWRLMICGRRRLSCGKKWGQRPKMRCPSLAIWMTP
;
A
#
# COMPACT_ATOMS: atom_id res chain seq x y z
N MET A 1 18.64 -17.52 15.18
CA MET A 1 18.93 -16.71 13.99
C MET A 1 19.82 -17.56 13.11
N PHE A 2 19.44 -17.78 11.84
CA PHE A 2 20.28 -18.49 10.86
C PHE A 2 21.71 -17.96 10.97
N LYS A 3 22.73 -18.83 10.94
CA LYS A 3 24.13 -18.42 11.17
C LYS A 3 24.53 -17.38 10.12
N GLY A 4 24.67 -16.13 10.54
CA GLY A 4 24.99 -14.97 9.71
C GLY A 4 24.13 -13.77 10.11
N GLU A 5 24.73 -12.57 10.09
CA GLU A 5 24.01 -11.31 10.32
C GLU A 5 22.71 -11.26 9.52
N ALA A 6 21.70 -10.54 10.06
CA ALA A 6 20.36 -10.35 9.51
C ALA A 6 20.39 -9.80 8.08
N ASN A 7 20.72 -10.64 7.10
CA ASN A 7 20.68 -10.26 5.71
C ASN A 7 19.28 -10.55 5.17
N PHE A 8 18.30 -9.80 5.69
CA PHE A 8 16.93 -9.73 5.14
C PHE A 8 16.92 -9.27 3.67
N ARG A 9 18.07 -8.85 3.13
CA ARG A 9 18.27 -8.46 1.71
C ARG A 9 18.60 -9.63 0.79
N GLY A 10 18.89 -10.82 1.32
CA GLY A 10 19.21 -12.01 0.55
C GLY A 10 18.00 -12.89 0.25
N ALA A 11 17.58 -12.87 -1.02
CA ALA A 11 16.75 -13.85 -1.73
C ALA A 11 15.20 -13.82 -1.60
N CYS A 12 14.61 -13.24 -0.56
CA CYS A 12 13.14 -13.01 -0.50
C CYS A 12 12.63 -11.83 -1.36
N ASN A 13 13.10 -11.68 -2.61
CA ASN A 13 12.53 -10.75 -3.60
C ASN A 13 11.06 -11.07 -3.98
N CYS A 14 10.51 -12.18 -3.48
CA CYS A 14 9.12 -12.56 -3.68
C CYS A 14 8.21 -12.15 -2.52
N ILE A 15 8.75 -11.92 -1.32
CA ILE A 15 8.13 -11.08 -0.29
C ILE A 15 8.99 -9.81 -0.26
N ILE A 16 8.99 -9.03 -1.35
CA ILE A 16 9.29 -7.62 -1.16
C ILE A 16 8.23 -7.15 -0.18
N LEU A 17 8.66 -6.91 1.06
CA LEU A 17 7.87 -6.33 2.13
C LEU A 17 7.30 -5.01 1.63
N GLY A 18 6.18 -5.09 0.92
CA GLY A 18 5.36 -3.94 0.64
C GLY A 18 4.99 -3.31 1.97
N MET A 19 4.91 -1.98 2.00
CA MET A 19 4.36 -1.29 3.15
C MET A 19 2.88 -1.71 3.26
N ALA A 20 2.52 -2.37 4.36
CA ALA A 20 1.14 -2.59 4.74
C ALA A 20 0.62 -1.30 5.34
N THR A 21 -0.36 -0.69 4.68
CA THR A 21 -0.98 0.54 5.16
C THR A 21 -2.47 0.30 5.35
N GLU A 22 -2.98 0.59 6.55
CA GLU A 22 -4.40 0.51 6.86
C GLU A 22 -4.99 1.91 7.08
N PRO A 23 -5.83 2.42 6.16
CA PRO A 23 -6.61 3.63 6.40
C PRO A 23 -7.84 3.30 7.25
N ALA A 24 -8.02 4.03 8.37
CA ALA A 24 -9.01 3.75 9.41
C ALA A 24 -8.77 2.40 10.11
N MET A 25 -7.61 2.27 10.75
CA MET A 25 -7.13 1.00 11.32
C MET A 25 -7.93 0.50 12.53
N GLY A 26 -8.65 1.36 13.25
CA GLY A 26 -9.39 0.95 14.45
C GLY A 26 -8.47 0.28 15.48
N SER A 27 -8.63 -1.02 15.71
CA SER A 27 -7.80 -1.81 16.62
C SER A 27 -6.64 -2.55 15.94
N ALA A 28 -6.36 -2.26 14.66
CA ALA A 28 -5.27 -2.84 13.88
C ALA A 28 -5.30 -4.39 13.78
N VAL A 29 -6.50 -4.97 13.73
CA VAL A 29 -6.69 -6.43 13.56
C VAL A 29 -6.10 -6.90 12.24
N PHE A 30 -6.30 -6.14 11.16
CA PHE A 30 -5.76 -6.47 9.85
C PHE A 30 -4.23 -6.40 9.85
N LEU A 31 -3.64 -5.34 10.43
CA LEU A 31 -2.18 -5.21 10.50
C LEU A 31 -1.55 -6.35 11.31
N ASN A 32 -2.15 -6.73 12.44
CA ASN A 32 -1.69 -7.88 13.23
C ASN A 32 -1.72 -9.18 12.43
N GLU A 33 -2.80 -9.43 11.69
CA GLU A 33 -2.91 -10.64 10.88
C GLU A 33 -1.96 -10.62 9.68
N ALA A 34 -1.77 -9.46 9.05
CA ALA A 34 -0.78 -9.29 8.00
C ALA A 34 0.64 -9.61 8.52
N ILE A 35 1.02 -9.11 9.71
CA ILE A 35 2.30 -9.43 10.35
C ILE A 35 2.42 -10.94 10.57
N ASN A 36 1.39 -11.59 11.12
CA ASN A 36 1.38 -13.04 11.39
C ASN A 36 1.64 -13.83 10.11
N GLN A 37 0.85 -13.58 9.06
CA GLN A 37 0.97 -14.30 7.80
C GLN A 37 2.30 -14.03 7.10
N LEU A 38 2.77 -12.78 7.12
CA LEU A 38 4.05 -12.45 6.50
C LEU A 38 5.23 -13.08 7.24
N ALA A 39 5.20 -13.12 8.57
CA ALA A 39 6.26 -13.71 9.36
C ALA A 39 6.36 -15.23 9.15
N GLU A 40 5.21 -15.93 9.15
CA GLU A 40 5.15 -17.37 8.86
C GLU A 40 5.65 -17.67 7.45
N ASN A 41 5.15 -16.95 6.44
CA ASN A 41 5.58 -17.12 5.05
C ASN A 41 7.07 -16.80 4.86
N TYR A 42 7.61 -15.82 5.60
CA TYR A 42 9.03 -15.50 5.57
C TYR A 42 9.87 -16.65 6.09
N ILE A 43 9.53 -17.22 7.26
CA ILE A 43 10.26 -18.36 7.82
C ILE A 43 10.22 -19.54 6.85
N SER A 44 9.04 -19.94 6.38
CA SER A 44 8.92 -21.10 5.48
C SER A 44 9.71 -20.92 4.19
N ARG A 45 9.74 -19.71 3.61
CA ARG A 45 10.56 -19.43 2.43
C ARG A 45 12.05 -19.42 2.74
N LYS A 46 12.44 -18.90 3.91
CA LYS A 46 13.84 -18.83 4.29
C LYS A 46 14.43 -20.22 4.50
N GLU A 47 13.68 -21.11 5.16
CA GLU A 47 14.05 -22.52 5.32
C GLU A 47 14.19 -23.23 3.96
N GLN A 48 13.29 -22.95 3.00
CA GLN A 48 13.39 -23.50 1.63
C GLN A 48 14.60 -22.97 0.86
N GLU A 49 14.97 -21.69 1.04
CA GLU A 49 16.12 -21.08 0.38
C GLU A 49 17.46 -21.56 0.93
N THR A 50 17.58 -21.67 2.26
CA THR A 50 18.84 -22.06 2.91
C THR A 50 18.98 -23.57 3.03
N GLY A 51 17.89 -24.32 2.97
CA GLY A 51 17.85 -25.74 3.32
C GLY A 51 18.05 -26.02 4.81
N GLU A 52 18.15 -24.97 5.64
CA GLU A 52 18.27 -25.07 7.09
C GLU A 52 16.88 -24.98 7.73
N ILE A 53 16.52 -25.97 8.54
CA ILE A 53 15.24 -25.99 9.27
C ILE A 53 15.47 -25.44 10.67
N ILE A 54 14.62 -24.53 11.12
CA ILE A 54 14.69 -24.01 12.48
C ILE A 54 14.21 -25.10 13.44
N SER A 55 14.98 -25.37 14.51
CA SER A 55 14.55 -26.34 15.51
C SER A 55 13.24 -25.90 16.19
N TYR A 56 12.43 -26.88 16.60
CA TYR A 56 11.13 -26.62 17.23
C TYR A 56 11.24 -25.65 18.44
N GLU A 57 12.25 -25.85 19.27
CA GLU A 57 12.53 -25.01 20.45
C GLU A 57 12.82 -23.54 20.10
N ASN A 58 13.49 -23.29 18.97
CA ASN A 58 13.88 -21.95 18.54
C ASN A 58 12.85 -21.27 17.65
N ARG A 59 11.92 -22.03 17.05
CA ARG A 59 11.00 -21.52 16.02
C ARG A 59 10.15 -20.36 16.52
N PHE A 60 9.62 -20.45 17.73
CA PHE A 60 8.80 -19.39 18.32
C PHE A 60 9.59 -18.07 18.45
N ASN A 61 10.80 -18.14 18.99
CA ASN A 61 11.65 -16.96 19.16
C ASN A 61 12.05 -16.33 17.83
N GLU A 62 12.35 -17.14 16.81
CA GLU A 62 12.65 -16.63 15.47
C GLU A 62 11.42 -16.01 14.80
N LEU A 63 10.23 -16.58 14.97
CA LEU A 63 8.99 -15.99 14.48
C LEU A 63 8.74 -14.62 15.08
N GLN A 64 8.92 -14.47 16.40
CA GLN A 64 8.72 -13.18 17.05
C GLN A 64 9.73 -12.11 16.58
N LYS A 65 10.99 -12.48 16.37
CA LYS A 65 11.99 -11.58 15.78
C LYS A 65 11.57 -11.08 14.40
N VAL A 66 11.04 -11.98 13.56
CA VAL A 66 10.57 -11.63 12.21
C VAL A 66 9.33 -10.73 12.31
N LYS A 67 8.37 -11.05 13.18
CA LYS A 67 7.18 -10.22 13.41
C LYS A 67 7.57 -8.79 13.81
N MET A 68 8.47 -8.65 14.79
CA MET A 68 8.97 -7.36 15.22
C MET A 68 9.66 -6.60 14.08
N TYR A 69 10.52 -7.28 13.31
CA TYR A 69 11.20 -6.67 12.17
C TYR A 69 10.21 -6.10 11.13
N ILE A 70 9.12 -6.83 10.84
CA ILE A 70 8.06 -6.42 9.92
C ILE A 70 7.26 -5.26 10.50
N ALA A 71 6.86 -5.33 11.77
CA ALA A 71 6.10 -4.30 12.44
C ALA A 71 6.83 -2.95 12.46
N GLU A 72 8.14 -2.95 12.74
CA GLU A 72 8.96 -1.74 12.84
C GLU A 72 9.19 -1.03 11.48
N ARG A 73 9.17 -1.76 10.37
CA ARG A 73 9.62 -1.23 9.06
C ARG A 73 8.52 -1.10 8.02
N ASN A 74 7.50 -1.95 8.10
CA ASN A 74 6.59 -2.18 6.99
C ASN A 74 5.13 -1.90 7.32
N VAL A 75 4.80 -1.60 8.57
CA VAL A 75 3.43 -1.39 9.01
C VAL A 75 3.18 0.09 9.23
N TYR A 76 2.09 0.59 8.66
CA TYR A 76 1.64 1.98 8.79
C TYR A 76 0.12 1.99 8.96
N GLY A 77 -0.38 2.91 9.78
CA GLY A 77 -1.79 2.97 10.10
C GLY A 77 -2.25 4.41 10.35
N PHE A 78 -3.47 4.70 9.95
CA PHE A 78 -4.07 6.02 10.16
C PHE A 78 -5.46 5.84 10.75
N ASP A 79 -5.80 6.60 11.78
CA ASP A 79 -7.16 6.68 12.29
C ASP A 79 -7.54 8.11 12.66
N LEU A 80 -8.81 8.45 12.49
CA LEU A 80 -9.34 9.76 12.86
C LEU A 80 -9.50 9.87 14.39
N ASN A 81 -9.85 8.78 15.06
CA ASN A 81 -10.01 8.74 16.51
C ASN A 81 -8.64 8.53 17.19
N PRO A 82 -8.16 9.45 18.04
CA PRO A 82 -6.85 9.29 18.71
C PRO A 82 -6.78 8.03 19.58
N VAL A 83 -7.88 7.61 20.21
CA VAL A 83 -7.93 6.37 21.00
C VAL A 83 -7.71 5.13 20.12
N ALA A 84 -8.20 5.18 18.87
CA ALA A 84 -7.96 4.15 17.87
C ALA A 84 -6.55 4.23 17.26
N VAL A 85 -5.69 5.13 17.72
CA VAL A 85 -4.25 5.12 17.41
C VAL A 85 -3.48 4.48 18.57
N GLU A 86 -3.82 4.82 19.80
CA GLU A 86 -3.18 4.29 21.01
C GLU A 86 -3.40 2.78 21.19
N LEU A 87 -4.62 2.28 20.95
CA LEU A 87 -4.95 0.86 21.12
C LEU A 87 -4.15 -0.06 20.17
N PRO A 88 -4.02 0.26 18.86
CA PRO A 88 -3.10 -0.42 17.96
C PRO A 88 -1.65 -0.48 18.40
N GLU A 89 -1.09 0.58 18.97
CA GLU A 89 0.32 0.58 19.40
C GLU A 89 0.58 -0.53 20.42
N VAL A 90 -0.28 -0.62 21.43
CA VAL A 90 -0.20 -1.68 22.46
C VAL A 90 -0.47 -3.05 21.84
N SER A 91 -1.46 -3.16 20.96
CA SER A 91 -1.82 -4.43 20.31
C SER A 91 -0.69 -5.00 19.45
N LEU A 92 -0.09 -4.16 18.61
CA LEU A 92 1.04 -4.52 17.74
C LEU A 92 2.27 -4.88 18.58
N TRP A 93 2.53 -4.13 19.66
CA TRP A 93 3.62 -4.44 20.57
C TRP A 93 3.44 -5.82 21.22
N LEU A 94 2.26 -6.10 21.79
CA LEU A 94 1.97 -7.39 22.42
C LEU A 94 2.05 -8.58 21.44
N ASN A 95 1.70 -8.38 20.17
CA ASN A 95 1.80 -9.42 19.15
C ASN A 95 3.25 -9.72 18.73
N THR A 96 4.17 -8.78 18.91
CA THR A 96 5.52 -8.84 18.33
C THR A 96 6.66 -8.86 19.34
N ILE A 97 6.36 -8.70 20.63
CA ILE A 97 7.34 -8.69 21.71
C ILE A 97 8.12 -10.02 21.80
N TYR A 98 9.44 -9.91 22.03
CA TYR A 98 10.32 -11.05 22.29
C TYR A 98 11.47 -10.68 23.21
N GLU A 99 12.10 -11.71 23.79
CA GLU A 99 13.25 -11.55 24.68
C GLU A 99 14.46 -10.92 23.95
N GLY A 100 14.98 -9.83 24.50
CA GLY A 100 16.06 -9.05 23.89
C GLY A 100 15.62 -8.08 22.78
N GLY A 101 14.32 -8.01 22.48
CA GLY A 101 13.73 -7.00 21.61
C GLY A 101 13.48 -5.68 22.35
N PHE A 102 13.69 -4.56 21.65
CA PHE A 102 13.30 -3.24 22.16
C PHE A 102 11.82 -2.98 21.90
N VAL A 103 11.21 -2.11 22.72
CA VAL A 103 9.84 -1.64 22.48
C VAL A 103 9.85 -0.80 21.18
N PRO A 104 9.07 -1.17 20.15
CA PRO A 104 8.97 -0.39 18.92
C PRO A 104 8.27 0.93 19.23
N TRP A 105 8.87 2.03 18.76
CA TRP A 105 8.21 3.33 18.79
C TRP A 105 7.35 3.49 17.53
N PHE A 106 6.04 3.27 17.67
CA PHE A 106 5.09 3.33 16.56
C PHE A 106 4.63 4.74 16.19
N GLY A 107 4.98 5.78 16.96
CA GLY A 107 4.47 7.13 16.73
C GLY A 107 4.86 7.78 15.39
N ALA A 108 5.82 7.21 14.64
CA ALA A 108 6.13 7.62 13.27
C ALA A 108 5.36 6.81 12.20
N GLN A 109 4.74 5.70 12.59
CA GLN A 109 4.08 4.72 11.73
C GLN A 109 2.56 4.76 11.86
N LEU A 110 2.07 4.97 13.09
CA LEU A 110 0.66 5.11 13.41
C LEU A 110 0.37 6.59 13.68
N VAL A 111 -0.55 7.15 12.90
CA VAL A 111 -0.79 8.59 12.91
C VAL A 111 -2.27 8.86 13.12
N ASN A 112 -2.58 9.75 14.07
CA ASN A 112 -3.90 10.34 14.17
C ASN A 112 -4.10 11.32 13.01
N GLY A 113 -5.03 11.01 12.12
CA GLY A 113 -5.19 11.79 10.90
C GLY A 113 -6.38 11.36 10.05
N ASN A 114 -6.81 12.31 9.22
CA ASN A 114 -7.88 12.04 8.26
C ASN A 114 -7.28 11.42 6.99
N SER A 115 -7.53 10.13 6.76
CA SER A 115 -7.11 9.41 5.56
C SER A 115 -7.74 9.95 4.26
N LEU A 116 -8.78 10.77 4.36
CA LEU A 116 -9.40 11.50 3.25
C LEU A 116 -8.73 12.85 2.97
N LEU A 117 -7.62 13.20 3.63
CA LEU A 117 -6.84 14.37 3.25
C LEU A 117 -6.43 14.26 1.78
N GLY A 118 -6.77 15.29 1.00
CA GLY A 118 -6.61 15.29 -0.46
C GLY A 118 -7.84 14.82 -1.23
N VAL A 119 -8.77 14.06 -0.62
CA VAL A 119 -10.04 13.64 -1.25
C VAL A 119 -11.04 14.80 -1.26
N ARG A 120 -10.85 15.71 -2.22
CA ARG A 120 -11.73 16.86 -2.46
C ARG A 120 -12.81 16.53 -3.49
N ARG A 121 -13.96 17.22 -3.41
CA ARG A 121 -15.03 17.18 -4.42
C ARG A 121 -14.63 17.96 -5.67
N GLN A 122 -13.62 17.46 -6.37
CA GLN A 122 -13.07 18.04 -7.59
C GLN A 122 -13.02 16.98 -8.69
N VAL A 123 -13.17 17.40 -9.94
CA VAL A 123 -13.29 16.49 -11.09
C VAL A 123 -12.43 16.92 -12.26
N TYR A 124 -12.05 15.92 -13.06
CA TYR A 124 -11.56 16.10 -14.42
C TYR A 124 -12.61 15.63 -15.41
N ARG A 125 -12.49 16.07 -16.67
CA ARG A 125 -13.25 15.51 -17.79
C ARG A 125 -12.62 14.18 -18.22
N ILE A 126 -13.43 13.23 -18.67
CA ILE A 126 -12.92 11.95 -19.20
C ILE A 126 -11.98 12.18 -20.40
N GLU A 127 -12.27 13.20 -21.21
CA GLU A 127 -11.42 13.64 -22.33
C GLU A 127 -9.95 13.84 -21.89
N ASN A 128 -9.76 14.47 -20.72
CA ASN A 128 -8.44 14.76 -20.16
C ASN A 128 -7.76 13.50 -19.62
N ALA A 129 -8.54 12.56 -19.08
CA ALA A 129 -8.04 11.27 -18.61
C ALA A 129 -7.56 10.37 -19.77
N GLN A 130 -8.13 10.56 -20.96
CA GLN A 130 -7.81 9.79 -22.16
C GLN A 130 -6.88 10.52 -23.14
N ALA A 131 -6.50 11.75 -22.82
CA ALA A 131 -5.70 12.60 -23.69
C ALA A 131 -4.32 11.99 -23.99
N ILE A 132 -3.96 11.99 -25.28
CA ILE A 132 -2.66 11.52 -25.75
C ILE A 132 -1.62 12.64 -25.62
N SER A 133 -1.99 13.86 -25.99
CA SER A 133 -1.15 15.06 -25.87
C SER A 133 -0.83 15.37 -24.42
N LYS A 134 0.46 15.57 -24.11
CA LYS A 134 0.96 15.83 -22.75
C LYS A 134 0.22 16.99 -22.10
N VAL A 135 0.05 18.11 -22.81
CA VAL A 135 -0.59 19.34 -22.31
C VAL A 135 -2.06 19.15 -21.92
N MET A 136 -2.74 18.17 -22.53
CA MET A 136 -4.16 17.90 -22.28
C MET A 136 -4.39 16.79 -21.26
N ARG A 137 -3.33 16.22 -20.66
CA ARG A 137 -3.48 15.18 -19.63
C ARG A 137 -3.96 15.78 -18.32
N TRP A 138 -4.77 15.02 -17.60
CA TRP A 138 -5.40 15.45 -16.35
C TRP A 138 -4.39 15.95 -15.30
N TYR A 139 -3.21 15.33 -15.17
CA TYR A 139 -2.21 15.70 -14.16
C TYR A 139 -1.42 16.97 -14.49
N GLU A 140 -1.52 17.50 -15.72
CA GLU A 140 -0.94 18.80 -16.10
C GLU A 140 -1.96 19.95 -15.91
N MET A 141 -3.18 19.64 -15.45
CA MET A 141 -4.28 20.59 -15.31
C MET A 141 -4.80 20.63 -13.88
N LYS A 142 -5.33 21.78 -13.47
CA LYS A 142 -6.03 21.92 -12.18
C LYS A 142 -7.44 21.32 -12.27
N PRO A 143 -7.87 20.49 -11.31
CA PRO A 143 -9.22 19.91 -11.33
C PRO A 143 -10.29 20.96 -11.01
N GLU A 144 -11.47 20.80 -11.60
CA GLU A 144 -12.61 21.70 -11.37
C GLU A 144 -13.33 21.34 -10.08
N ARG A 145 -13.63 22.32 -9.23
CA ARG A 145 -14.40 22.09 -8.00
C ARG A 145 -15.88 21.92 -8.35
N LEU A 146 -16.49 20.82 -7.89
CA LEU A 146 -17.93 20.67 -7.91
C LEU A 146 -18.54 21.32 -6.66
N PRO A 147 -19.46 22.28 -6.80
CA PRO A 147 -20.19 22.85 -5.68
C PRO A 147 -20.96 21.78 -4.88
N PHE A 148 -21.27 22.11 -3.63
CA PHE A 148 -22.22 21.30 -2.87
C PHE A 148 -23.63 21.45 -3.46
N GLY A 149 -24.45 20.40 -3.39
CA GLY A 149 -25.81 20.38 -3.95
C GLY A 149 -25.92 20.13 -5.46
N THR A 150 -24.83 20.15 -6.23
CA THR A 150 -24.88 19.89 -7.68
C THR A 150 -24.53 18.44 -8.00
N GLU A 151 -25.33 17.76 -8.83
CA GLU A 151 -24.97 16.40 -9.28
C GLU A 151 -23.73 16.43 -10.20
N ARG A 152 -23.11 15.27 -10.45
CA ARG A 152 -22.04 15.18 -11.45
C ARG A 152 -22.64 15.30 -12.86
N ALA A 153 -21.80 15.65 -13.82
CA ALA A 153 -22.24 15.87 -15.21
C ALA A 153 -22.80 14.62 -15.92
N ASP A 154 -22.53 13.42 -15.42
CA ASP A 154 -23.23 12.18 -15.81
C ASP A 154 -24.73 12.19 -15.46
N LYS A 155 -25.17 13.17 -14.67
CA LYS A 155 -26.57 13.41 -14.27
C LYS A 155 -27.06 14.86 -14.47
N GLY A 156 -26.37 15.69 -15.27
CA GLY A 156 -26.92 16.99 -15.72
C GLY A 156 -26.22 18.27 -15.27
N TYR A 157 -25.03 18.21 -14.68
CA TYR A 157 -24.20 19.40 -14.40
C TYR A 157 -23.33 19.80 -15.61
N LYS A 158 -23.27 21.10 -15.95
CA LYS A 158 -22.46 21.73 -17.03
C LYS A 158 -22.20 20.85 -18.29
N PHE A 159 -22.95 21.10 -19.36
CA PHE A 159 -22.70 20.62 -20.73
C PHE A 159 -22.59 19.08 -20.95
N GLY A 160 -23.16 18.24 -20.09
CA GLY A 160 -23.34 16.80 -20.38
C GLY A 160 -22.05 16.02 -20.67
N ARG A 161 -20.89 16.55 -20.24
CA ARG A 161 -19.60 15.89 -20.44
C ARG A 161 -19.32 14.98 -19.26
N THR A 162 -19.00 13.72 -19.53
CA THR A 162 -18.66 12.77 -18.47
C THR A 162 -17.44 13.23 -17.66
N GLN A 163 -17.59 13.21 -16.34
CA GLN A 163 -16.60 13.67 -15.36
C GLN A 163 -16.10 12.49 -14.52
N ILE A 164 -14.88 12.59 -14.00
CA ILE A 164 -14.29 11.63 -13.05
C ILE A 164 -13.70 12.39 -11.86
N TYR A 165 -13.89 11.88 -10.64
CA TYR A 165 -13.28 12.47 -9.45
C TYR A 165 -11.76 12.41 -9.51
N HIS A 166 -11.12 13.50 -9.11
CA HIS A 166 -9.67 13.66 -9.23
C HIS A 166 -8.89 12.58 -8.45
N PHE A 167 -9.36 12.21 -7.26
CA PHE A 167 -8.76 11.18 -6.41
C PHE A 167 -8.89 9.75 -6.95
N LEU A 168 -9.66 9.52 -8.03
CA LEU A 168 -9.74 8.23 -8.71
C LEU A 168 -8.72 8.09 -9.84
N LEU A 169 -8.05 9.19 -10.21
CA LEU A 169 -6.98 9.17 -11.21
C LEU A 169 -5.63 9.13 -10.50
N GLY A 170 -4.76 8.22 -10.93
CA GLY A 170 -3.39 8.18 -10.44
C GLY A 170 -2.61 9.41 -10.90
N ASP A 171 -1.87 10.02 -9.98
CA ASP A 171 -0.87 11.04 -10.32
C ASP A 171 0.47 10.36 -10.66
N PRO A 172 1.24 10.84 -11.66
CA PRO A 172 2.57 10.30 -11.95
C PRO A 172 3.51 10.22 -10.73
N GLY A 173 3.34 11.10 -9.73
CA GLY A 173 4.09 11.08 -8.48
C GLY A 173 3.64 10.03 -7.45
N MET A 174 2.44 9.44 -7.61
CA MET A 174 1.93 8.44 -6.66
C MET A 174 2.54 7.05 -6.87
N CYS A 175 2.80 6.67 -8.12
CA CYS A 175 3.39 5.40 -8.49
C CYS A 175 4.07 5.52 -9.86
N ASN A 176 5.18 4.82 -10.07
CA ASN A 176 5.84 4.79 -11.38
C ASN A 176 5.02 3.92 -12.36
N TYR A 177 3.97 4.51 -12.95
CA TYR A 177 3.10 3.86 -13.92
C TYR A 177 3.82 3.71 -15.27
N SER A 178 4.59 2.63 -15.45
CA SER A 178 5.12 2.30 -16.78
C SER A 178 3.98 1.94 -17.74
N HIS A 179 4.05 2.40 -18.99
CA HIS A 179 3.00 2.28 -20.01
C HIS A 179 2.39 0.87 -20.22
N LYS A 180 3.09 -0.20 -19.81
CA LYS A 180 2.62 -1.59 -19.94
C LYS A 180 1.56 -1.98 -18.90
N SER A 181 1.57 -1.38 -17.70
CA SER A 181 0.58 -1.67 -16.65
C SER A 181 -0.68 -0.79 -16.73
N SER A 182 -0.59 0.41 -17.32
CA SER A 182 -1.72 1.34 -17.47
C SER A 182 -2.82 0.81 -18.41
N ASN A 183 -2.47 -0.01 -19.41
CA ASN A 183 -3.46 -0.60 -20.33
C ASN A 183 -4.36 -1.63 -19.64
N SER A 184 -3.90 -2.26 -18.54
CA SER A 184 -4.71 -3.21 -17.78
C SER A 184 -5.84 -2.52 -17.02
N TRP A 185 -5.62 -1.30 -16.50
CA TRP A 185 -6.63 -0.51 -15.79
C TRP A 185 -7.60 0.23 -16.73
N ARG A 186 -7.17 0.52 -17.97
CA ARG A 186 -8.05 1.06 -19.02
C ARG A 186 -9.26 0.17 -19.29
N LEU A 187 -9.12 -1.14 -19.04
CA LEU A 187 -10.20 -2.13 -19.13
C LEU A 187 -11.08 -2.21 -17.87
N MET A 188 -10.57 -1.88 -16.68
CA MET A 188 -11.37 -1.93 -15.44
C MET A 188 -12.31 -0.74 -15.28
N ILE A 189 -11.94 0.45 -15.77
CA ILE A 189 -12.83 1.64 -15.73
C ILE A 189 -13.88 1.59 -16.85
N CYS A 190 -13.63 0.81 -17.91
CA CYS A 190 -14.54 0.68 -19.06
C CYS A 190 -15.41 -0.58 -18.90
N GLY A 191 -16.45 -0.50 -18.07
CA GLY A 191 -17.42 -1.57 -17.87
C GLY A 191 -18.14 -1.96 -19.17
N ARG A 192 -17.76 -3.10 -19.76
CA ARG A 192 -18.61 -4.08 -20.50
C ARG A 192 -17.71 -5.01 -21.32
N ARG A 193 -17.30 -6.14 -20.73
CA ARG A 193 -17.35 -7.47 -21.37
C ARG A 193 -16.92 -8.56 -20.40
N ARG A 194 -17.74 -9.62 -20.35
CA ARG A 194 -17.60 -10.87 -19.61
C ARG A 194 -16.20 -11.46 -19.90
N LEU A 195 -15.34 -11.54 -18.89
CA LEU A 195 -14.02 -12.18 -19.00
C LEU A 195 -14.20 -13.69 -18.85
N SER A 196 -14.07 -14.45 -19.94
CA SER A 196 -13.55 -15.82 -19.86
C SER A 196 -12.02 -15.68 -19.82
N CYS A 197 -11.41 -15.94 -18.67
CA CYS A 197 -9.97 -15.86 -18.52
C CYS A 197 -9.40 -17.28 -18.39
N GLY A 198 -8.88 -17.80 -19.50
CA GLY A 198 -7.87 -18.85 -19.48
C GLY A 198 -6.60 -18.30 -20.11
N LYS A 199 -5.52 -18.13 -19.34
CA LYS A 199 -4.13 -18.48 -19.73
C LYS A 199 -3.09 -18.12 -18.64
N LYS A 200 -2.38 -19.19 -18.25
CA LYS A 200 -1.04 -19.42 -17.69
C LYS A 200 -0.19 -18.22 -17.22
N TRP A 201 0.18 -18.29 -15.94
CA TRP A 201 1.20 -17.52 -15.23
C TRP A 201 2.61 -17.93 -15.65
N GLY A 202 3.44 -16.98 -16.08
CA GLY A 202 4.86 -17.24 -16.30
C GLY A 202 5.53 -16.19 -17.18
N GLN A 203 5.86 -15.03 -16.61
CA GLN A 203 7.04 -14.18 -16.91
C GLN A 203 6.89 -12.82 -16.18
N ARG A 204 7.87 -12.46 -15.33
CA ARG A 204 7.88 -11.22 -14.54
C ARG A 204 8.71 -10.12 -15.23
N PRO A 205 8.27 -8.85 -15.24
CA PRO A 205 9.14 -7.72 -15.57
C PRO A 205 10.00 -7.28 -14.37
N LYS A 206 11.26 -6.91 -14.62
CA LYS A 206 12.19 -6.33 -13.62
C LYS A 206 11.76 -4.91 -13.26
N MET A 207 11.42 -4.66 -11.99
CA MET A 207 11.27 -3.32 -11.41
C MET A 207 12.56 -2.92 -10.68
N ARG A 208 13.09 -1.72 -10.96
CA ARG A 208 14.05 -1.02 -10.09
C ARG A 208 13.28 0.07 -9.35
N CYS A 209 13.36 0.09 -8.02
CA CYS A 209 12.85 1.18 -7.19
C CYS A 209 13.86 2.34 -7.19
N PRO A 210 13.45 3.59 -7.47
CA PRO A 210 14.24 4.74 -7.07
C PRO A 210 13.96 5.10 -5.60
N SER A 211 15.02 5.49 -4.91
CA SER A 211 15.07 5.97 -3.52
C SER A 211 14.06 7.09 -3.24
N LEU A 212 13.27 6.94 -2.17
CA LEU A 212 12.43 8.01 -1.60
C LEU A 212 13.34 9.14 -1.08
N ALA A 213 13.24 10.31 -1.70
CA ALA A 213 13.66 11.58 -1.11
C ALA A 213 12.38 12.30 -0.64
N ILE A 214 12.19 12.32 0.68
CA ILE A 214 11.11 13.05 1.35
C ILE A 214 11.47 14.54 1.29
N TRP A 215 10.62 15.35 0.65
CA TRP A 215 10.68 16.80 0.73
C TRP A 215 9.84 17.24 1.93
N MET A 216 10.52 17.59 3.04
CA MET A 216 9.99 18.48 4.08
C MET A 216 10.90 19.70 4.13
N THR A 217 10.35 20.87 3.83
CA THR A 217 10.89 22.18 4.22
C THR A 217 9.75 23.20 4.16
N PRO A 218 9.82 24.27 4.97
CA PRO A 218 9.11 24.49 6.22
C PRO A 218 7.65 24.95 6.05
#